data_AF-A0A523BF09-F1
#
_entry.id   AF-A0A523BF09-F1
#
_cell.length_a   1.000
_cell.length_b   1.000
_cell.length_c   1.000
_cell.angle_alpha   90.00
_cell.angle_beta   90.00
_cell.angle_gamma   90.00
#
_symmetry.space_group_name_H-M   'P 1'
#
loop_
_entity.id
_entity.type
_entity.pdbx_description
1 polymer ?
#
loop_
_entity_poly.entity_id
_entity_poly.type
_entity_poly.pdbx_seq_one_letter_code
_entity_poly.pdbx_strand_id
1 'polypeptide(L)'
;MESQDNPVALLSKEGTTIRNLLKSLKTIEKLQKDPINNLHKIKQEMGKAEKALESSKLEESFKNKIEQHINDIRSKIAAWEEEIKDKFGINLENELKKMGFELAGHYPLLKTSFYTLQVDLDNFKVIIWYGPQQERLDVARLVPAEVVNKLRKIHESITQRPFDSKGFLSKIYEAYKASLYRLGKEMGDQVPISDVLLEYVLLIQDKKFRVNPVKRNYREYGRVFFSYDLYRLKDRIIDNKELDLIIATRAYTKHWYDFLWIPSNEKGEGIYISHVKFREVKA
;
A
#
# COMPACT_ATOMS: atom_id res chain seq x y z
N MET A 1 8.50 14.36 -53.79
CA MET A 1 9.60 14.33 -52.80
C MET A 1 9.92 15.77 -52.42
N GLU A 2 9.12 16.40 -51.57
CA GLU A 2 9.35 17.79 -51.15
C GLU A 2 8.67 17.98 -49.78
N SER A 3 9.44 17.90 -48.69
CA SER A 3 9.06 18.50 -47.39
C SER A 3 10.17 18.47 -46.32
N GLN A 4 11.45 18.35 -46.67
CA GLN A 4 12.51 18.24 -45.64
C GLN A 4 13.09 19.56 -45.13
N ASP A 5 12.86 20.71 -45.81
CA ASP A 5 13.44 22.00 -45.40
C ASP A 5 12.43 23.17 -45.45
N ASN A 6 11.30 23.08 -44.73
CA ASN A 6 10.53 24.29 -44.43
C ASN A 6 11.15 25.01 -43.22
N PRO A 7 11.80 26.17 -43.40
CA PRO A 7 12.49 26.89 -42.31
C PRO A 7 11.52 27.29 -41.19
N VAL A 8 10.25 27.59 -41.51
CA VAL A 8 9.22 27.91 -40.50
C VAL A 8 8.90 26.69 -39.64
N ALA A 9 8.82 25.49 -40.24
CA ALA A 9 8.57 24.25 -39.51
C ALA A 9 9.76 23.87 -38.60
N LEU A 10 11.00 24.08 -39.08
CA LEU A 10 12.22 23.87 -38.29
C LEU A 10 12.30 24.84 -37.10
N LEU A 11 12.03 26.14 -37.32
CA LEU A 11 12.00 27.14 -36.26
C LEU A 11 10.88 26.89 -35.25
N SER A 12 9.70 26.45 -35.70
CA SER A 12 8.58 26.12 -34.81
C SER A 12 8.89 24.91 -33.92
N LYS A 13 9.53 23.87 -34.48
CA LYS A 13 10.01 22.71 -33.73
C LYS A 13 11.05 23.10 -32.69
N GLU A 14 12.06 23.87 -33.10
CA GLU A 14 13.11 24.36 -32.19
C GLU A 14 12.54 25.24 -31.08
N GLY A 15 11.64 26.17 -31.41
CA GLY A 15 10.97 27.01 -30.43
C GLY A 15 10.09 26.23 -29.44
N THR A 16 9.62 25.03 -29.81
CA THR A 16 8.92 24.12 -28.89
C THR A 16 9.91 23.42 -27.95
N THR A 17 11.05 22.95 -28.47
CA THR A 17 12.14 22.35 -27.68
C THR A 17 12.66 23.33 -26.62
N ILE A 18 12.96 24.58 -27.01
CA ILE A 18 13.46 25.62 -26.10
C ILE A 18 12.42 25.94 -25.01
N ARG A 19 11.13 26.04 -25.37
CA ARG A 19 10.06 26.27 -24.38
C ARG A 19 9.96 25.14 -23.35
N ASN A 20 10.08 23.89 -23.80
CA ASN A 20 10.05 22.73 -22.91
C ASN A 20 11.26 22.72 -21.98
N LEU A 21 12.46 22.99 -22.51
CA LEU A 21 13.69 23.10 -21.73
C LEU A 21 13.57 24.16 -20.64
N LEU A 22 13.15 25.38 -21.01
CA LEU A 22 12.97 26.50 -20.08
C LEU A 22 11.91 26.18 -19.01
N LYS A 23 10.84 25.47 -19.38
CA LYS A 23 9.81 25.02 -18.42
C LYS A 23 10.40 24.04 -17.40
N SER A 24 11.17 23.05 -17.84
CA SER A 24 11.81 22.08 -16.94
C SER A 24 12.83 22.76 -16.03
N LEU A 25 13.69 23.64 -16.55
CA LEU A 25 14.65 24.39 -15.73
C LEU A 25 13.97 25.25 -14.65
N LYS A 26 12.94 26.04 -15.02
CA LYS A 26 12.14 26.81 -14.03
C LYS A 26 11.48 25.93 -12.99
N THR A 27 11.03 24.75 -13.40
CA THR A 27 10.40 23.79 -12.47
C THR A 27 11.43 23.24 -11.49
N ILE A 28 12.62 22.89 -11.96
CA ILE A 28 13.74 22.45 -11.13
C ILE A 28 14.13 23.52 -10.12
N GLU A 29 14.30 24.78 -10.53
CA GLU A 29 14.60 25.90 -9.62
C GLU A 29 13.55 26.05 -8.52
N LYS A 30 12.27 25.90 -8.86
CA LYS A 30 11.18 25.96 -7.87
C LYS A 30 11.26 24.78 -6.88
N LEU A 31 11.51 23.58 -7.38
CA LEU A 31 11.54 22.35 -6.57
C LEU A 31 12.78 22.29 -5.64
N GLN A 32 13.89 22.91 -6.05
CA GLN A 32 15.11 23.01 -5.23
C GLN A 32 14.93 23.77 -3.91
N LYS A 33 13.83 24.52 -3.74
CA LYS A 33 13.51 25.16 -2.45
C LYS A 33 13.21 24.15 -1.35
N ASP A 34 12.79 22.94 -1.72
CA ASP A 34 12.59 21.80 -0.82
C ASP A 34 13.02 20.52 -1.55
N PRO A 35 14.34 20.28 -1.66
CA PRO A 35 14.88 19.23 -2.50
C PRO A 35 14.58 17.84 -1.92
N ILE A 36 14.48 17.72 -0.59
CA ILE A 36 14.23 16.47 0.13
C ILE A 36 12.87 15.88 -0.28
N ASN A 37 11.80 16.67 -0.24
CA ASN A 37 10.47 16.18 -0.62
C ASN A 37 10.25 16.10 -2.13
N ASN A 38 11.10 16.75 -2.93
CA ASN A 38 10.92 16.86 -4.37
C ASN A 38 12.00 16.15 -5.20
N LEU A 39 12.93 15.41 -4.59
CA LEU A 39 14.09 14.82 -5.25
C LEU A 39 13.71 14.00 -6.50
N HIS A 40 12.69 13.14 -6.39
CA HIS A 40 12.20 12.37 -7.52
C HIS A 40 11.74 13.28 -8.68
N LYS A 41 11.01 14.36 -8.38
CA LYS A 41 10.54 15.30 -9.42
C LYS A 41 11.71 16.08 -10.01
N ILE A 42 12.72 16.44 -9.20
CA ILE A 42 13.95 17.08 -9.67
C ILE A 42 14.66 16.16 -10.67
N LYS A 43 14.92 14.90 -10.30
CA LYS A 43 15.53 13.91 -11.19
C LYS A 43 14.74 13.72 -12.50
N GLN A 44 13.41 13.65 -12.40
CA GLN A 44 12.54 13.51 -13.57
C GLN A 44 12.62 14.72 -14.50
N GLU A 45 12.56 15.95 -13.96
CA GLU A 45 12.67 17.16 -14.76
C GLU A 45 14.07 17.38 -15.32
N MET A 46 15.13 16.95 -14.61
CA MET A 46 16.50 16.95 -15.14
C MET A 46 16.61 16.04 -16.37
N GLY A 47 16.10 14.81 -16.30
CA GLY A 47 16.09 13.91 -17.46
C GLY A 47 15.26 14.43 -18.64
N LYS A 48 14.24 15.26 -18.39
CA LYS A 48 13.51 15.97 -19.47
C LYS A 48 14.34 17.12 -20.05
N ALA A 49 15.00 17.90 -19.20
CA ALA A 49 15.86 19.00 -19.60
C ALA A 49 17.04 18.51 -20.45
N GLU A 50 17.69 17.42 -20.04
CA GLU A 50 18.80 16.77 -20.77
C GLU A 50 18.35 16.32 -22.17
N LYS A 51 17.24 15.57 -22.27
CA LYS A 51 16.70 15.15 -23.58
C LYS A 51 16.30 16.34 -24.48
N ALA A 52 15.74 17.40 -23.89
CA ALA A 52 15.40 18.61 -24.64
C ALA A 52 16.66 19.34 -25.12
N LEU A 53 17.74 19.33 -24.33
CA LEU A 53 19.01 19.96 -24.67
C LEU A 53 19.73 19.20 -25.80
N GLU A 54 19.80 17.86 -25.71
CA GLU A 54 20.37 16.98 -26.74
C GLU A 54 19.69 17.16 -28.10
N SER A 55 18.36 17.34 -28.10
CA SER A 55 17.56 17.51 -29.32
C SER A 55 17.50 18.95 -29.84
N SER A 56 18.09 19.92 -29.13
CA SER A 56 18.10 21.33 -29.53
C SER A 56 19.21 21.64 -30.54
N LYS A 57 18.95 22.62 -31.40
CA LYS A 57 19.93 23.22 -32.33
C LYS A 57 20.54 24.51 -31.78
N LEU A 58 20.50 24.70 -30.46
CA LEU A 58 21.11 25.83 -29.77
C LEU A 58 22.62 25.89 -30.04
N GLU A 59 23.16 27.11 -30.00
CA GLU A 59 24.61 27.33 -30.09
C GLU A 59 25.34 26.62 -28.96
N GLU A 60 26.50 26.03 -29.28
CA GLU A 60 27.30 25.21 -28.37
C GLU A 60 27.67 25.95 -27.08
N SER A 61 28.01 27.25 -27.18
CA SER A 61 28.35 28.08 -26.03
C SER A 61 27.18 28.20 -25.03
N PHE A 62 25.95 28.18 -25.51
CA PHE A 62 24.75 28.24 -24.69
C PHE A 62 24.37 26.87 -24.12
N LYS A 63 24.54 25.80 -24.92
CA LYS A 63 24.38 24.43 -24.45
C LYS A 63 25.28 24.13 -23.27
N ASN A 64 26.57 24.49 -23.37
CA ASN A 64 27.55 24.29 -22.31
C ASN A 64 27.16 24.96 -20.99
N LYS A 65 26.56 26.17 -21.04
CA LYS A 65 26.06 26.86 -19.83
C LYS A 65 24.91 26.11 -19.17
N ILE A 66 23.99 25.57 -19.98
CA ILE A 66 22.85 24.79 -19.47
C ILE A 66 23.33 23.45 -18.92
N GLU A 67 24.25 22.78 -19.62
CA GLU A 67 24.86 21.54 -19.12
C GLU A 67 25.59 21.75 -17.80
N GLN A 68 26.37 22.83 -17.68
CA GLN A 68 27.02 23.19 -16.43
C GLN A 68 25.99 23.37 -15.31
N HIS A 69 24.90 24.09 -15.57
CA HIS A 69 23.84 24.27 -14.59
C HIS A 69 23.17 22.94 -14.18
N ILE A 70 22.91 22.04 -15.14
CA ILE A 70 22.36 20.69 -14.86
C ILE A 70 23.37 19.88 -14.03
N ASN A 71 24.65 19.94 -14.35
CA ASN A 71 25.71 19.24 -13.63
C ASN A 71 25.91 19.77 -12.20
N ASP A 72 25.77 21.08 -11.98
CA ASP A 72 25.80 21.70 -10.65
C ASP A 72 24.66 21.22 -9.76
N ILE A 73 23.50 20.90 -10.34
CA ILE A 73 22.38 20.33 -9.60
C ILE A 73 22.62 18.84 -9.38
N ARG A 74 23.13 18.14 -10.39
CA ARG A 74 23.46 16.71 -10.32
C ARG A 74 24.46 16.40 -9.21
N SER A 75 25.47 17.25 -9.03
CA SER A 75 26.48 17.09 -7.98
C SER A 75 25.89 17.18 -6.56
N LYS A 76 24.76 17.88 -6.39
CA LYS A 76 24.05 18.02 -5.10
C LYS A 76 23.12 16.85 -4.78
N ILE A 77 22.73 16.05 -5.79
CA ILE A 77 21.77 14.95 -5.62
C ILE A 77 22.24 13.96 -4.56
N ALA A 78 23.51 13.54 -4.61
CA ALA A 78 24.03 12.56 -3.66
C ALA A 78 23.93 13.06 -2.20
N ALA A 79 24.21 14.34 -1.96
CA ALA A 79 24.07 14.94 -0.64
C ALA A 79 22.60 14.98 -0.18
N TRP A 80 21.67 15.32 -1.08
CA TRP A 80 20.24 15.30 -0.77
C TRP A 80 19.71 13.89 -0.50
N GLU A 81 20.25 12.88 -1.19
CA GLU A 81 19.91 11.47 -0.97
C GLU A 81 20.30 10.99 0.42
N GLU A 82 21.54 11.26 0.83
CA GLU A 82 22.01 10.92 2.19
C GLU A 82 21.20 11.66 3.25
N GLU A 83 20.92 12.95 3.05
CA GLU A 83 20.08 13.71 3.98
C GLU A 83 18.65 13.14 4.11
N ILE A 84 18.05 12.67 3.02
CA ILE A 84 16.76 11.98 3.06
C ILE A 84 16.88 10.70 3.90
N LYS A 85 17.90 9.86 3.66
CA LYS A 85 18.08 8.59 4.39
C LYS A 85 18.24 8.82 5.89
N ASP A 86 19.03 9.83 6.27
CA ASP A 86 19.30 10.17 7.67
C ASP A 86 18.06 10.70 8.39
N LYS A 87 17.29 11.58 7.73
CA LYS A 87 16.17 12.28 8.39
C LYS A 87 14.82 11.58 8.22
N PHE A 88 14.71 10.59 7.33
CA PHE A 88 13.42 9.97 7.00
C PHE A 88 12.69 9.43 8.24
N GLY A 89 13.41 8.71 9.11
CA GLY A 89 12.81 8.05 10.28
C GLY A 89 12.24 9.05 11.29
N ILE A 90 13.01 10.08 11.63
CA ILE A 90 12.60 11.15 12.55
C ILE A 90 11.42 11.93 11.98
N ASN A 91 11.47 12.28 10.69
CA ASN A 91 10.39 13.00 10.03
C ASN A 91 9.12 12.15 9.93
N LEU A 92 9.25 10.85 9.65
CA LEU A 92 8.13 9.91 9.62
C LEU A 92 7.48 9.78 11.00
N GLU A 93 8.26 9.65 12.07
CA GLU A 93 7.75 9.61 13.43
C GLU A 93 6.95 10.87 13.78
N ASN A 94 7.48 12.05 13.44
CA ASN A 94 6.81 13.33 13.68
C ASN A 94 5.47 13.45 12.92
N GLU A 95 5.41 12.99 11.67
CA GLU A 95 4.17 12.98 10.89
C GLU A 95 3.15 11.95 11.42
N LEU A 96 3.60 10.77 11.85
CA LEU A 96 2.73 9.74 12.43
C LEU A 96 2.13 10.17 13.77
N LYS A 97 2.91 10.85 14.63
CA LYS A 97 2.42 11.38 15.91
C LYS A 97 1.24 12.33 15.74
N LYS A 98 1.18 13.10 14.65
CA LYS A 98 0.02 13.98 14.33
C LYS A 98 -1.28 13.21 14.13
N MET A 99 -1.20 11.91 13.81
CA MET A 99 -2.35 11.01 13.69
C MET A 99 -2.57 10.14 14.95
N GLY A 100 -1.83 10.39 16.02
CA GLY A 100 -1.88 9.56 17.24
C GLY A 100 -1.20 8.20 17.07
N PHE A 101 -0.37 8.02 16.05
CA PHE A 101 0.36 6.77 15.81
C PHE A 101 1.78 6.84 16.36
N GLU A 102 2.21 5.74 16.98
CA GLU A 102 3.58 5.53 17.43
C GLU A 102 4.37 4.80 16.35
N LEU A 103 5.65 5.16 16.20
CA LEU A 103 6.60 4.47 15.33
C LEU A 103 7.53 3.62 16.19
N ALA A 104 7.69 2.35 15.83
CA ALA A 104 8.56 1.41 16.51
C ALA A 104 9.36 0.58 15.48
N GLY A 105 10.31 -0.21 15.97
CA GLY A 105 11.14 -1.09 15.14
C GLY A 105 12.40 -0.40 14.61
N HIS A 106 13.05 -1.05 13.65
CA HIS A 106 14.35 -0.64 13.11
C HIS A 106 14.36 -0.82 11.60
N TYR A 107 15.15 -0.03 10.89
CA TYR A 107 15.33 -0.24 9.45
C TYR A 107 15.79 -1.68 9.15
N PRO A 108 15.28 -2.29 8.07
CA PRO A 108 14.35 -1.72 7.09
C PRO A 108 12.87 -1.85 7.48
N LEU A 109 12.53 -2.41 8.64
CA LEU A 109 11.16 -2.72 9.06
C LEU A 109 10.71 -1.86 10.23
N LEU A 110 10.00 -0.79 9.92
CA LEU A 110 9.34 0.03 10.92
C LEU A 110 7.91 -0.45 11.13
N LYS A 111 7.37 -0.25 12.32
CA LYS A 111 6.01 -0.67 12.71
C LYS A 111 5.22 0.51 13.25
N THR A 112 3.95 0.55 12.90
CA THR A 112 3.03 1.55 13.43
C THR A 112 1.60 1.05 13.32
N SER A 113 0.81 1.18 14.38
CA SER A 113 -0.54 0.63 14.46
C SER A 113 -0.59 -0.85 13.99
N PHE A 114 -1.52 -1.22 13.12
CA PHE A 114 -1.63 -2.54 12.49
C PHE A 114 -0.64 -2.80 11.35
N TYR A 115 0.33 -1.91 11.10
CA TYR A 115 1.07 -1.87 9.85
C TYR A 115 2.58 -2.07 10.04
N THR A 116 3.19 -2.71 9.04
CA THR A 116 4.63 -2.73 8.87
C THR A 116 5.01 -1.89 7.66
N LEU A 117 5.92 -0.94 7.85
CA LEU A 117 6.50 -0.10 6.82
C LEU A 117 7.87 -0.67 6.47
N GLN A 118 7.95 -1.32 5.31
CA GLN A 118 9.22 -1.81 4.78
C GLN A 118 9.86 -0.70 3.95
N VAL A 119 10.93 -0.12 4.49
CA VAL A 119 11.66 0.99 3.91
C VAL A 119 12.80 0.47 3.04
N ASP A 120 12.81 0.91 1.78
CA ASP A 120 13.83 0.61 0.80
C ASP A 120 14.51 1.93 0.43
N LEU A 121 15.62 2.20 1.12
CA LEU A 121 16.40 3.44 1.00
C LEU A 121 17.11 3.54 -0.35
N ASP A 122 17.48 2.40 -0.95
CA ASP A 122 18.15 2.35 -2.24
C ASP A 122 17.20 2.75 -3.37
N ASN A 123 15.94 2.32 -3.28
CA ASN A 123 14.92 2.63 -4.28
C ASN A 123 13.99 3.78 -3.89
N PHE A 124 14.25 4.48 -2.78
CA PHE A 124 13.44 5.59 -2.27
C PHE A 124 11.94 5.27 -2.21
N LYS A 125 11.60 4.08 -1.70
CA LYS A 125 10.20 3.62 -1.58
C LYS A 125 9.93 3.01 -0.22
N VAL A 126 8.65 3.03 0.16
CA VAL A 126 8.14 2.38 1.37
C VAL A 126 6.98 1.49 0.96
N ILE A 127 7.07 0.21 1.28
CA ILE A 127 5.97 -0.74 1.10
C ILE A 127 5.17 -0.80 2.40
N ILE A 128 3.88 -0.54 2.31
CA ILE A 128 2.95 -0.59 3.44
C ILE A 128 2.32 -1.97 3.47
N TRP A 129 2.50 -2.68 4.58
CA TRP A 129 1.94 -3.99 4.83
C TRP A 129 0.93 -3.94 5.97
N TYR A 130 -0.11 -4.76 5.88
CA TYR A 130 -0.95 -5.12 7.02
C TYR A 130 -0.28 -6.24 7.82
N GLY A 131 -0.23 -6.08 9.14
CA GLY A 131 0.45 -7.00 10.04
C GLY A 131 1.95 -7.08 9.79
N PRO A 132 2.62 -8.14 10.29
CA PRO A 132 4.04 -8.39 10.07
C PRO A 132 4.31 -8.89 8.64
N GLN A 133 4.21 -7.99 7.66
CA GLN A 133 4.40 -8.26 6.22
C GLN A 133 3.44 -9.31 5.63
N GLN A 134 2.17 -9.28 6.03
CA GLN A 134 1.20 -10.32 5.65
C GLN A 134 0.47 -9.97 4.36
N GLU A 135 -0.17 -8.81 4.32
CA GLU A 135 -0.91 -8.35 3.14
C GLU A 135 -0.30 -7.03 2.66
N ARG A 136 0.19 -7.00 1.42
CA ARG A 136 0.72 -5.77 0.84
C ARG A 136 -0.45 -4.84 0.51
N LEU A 137 -0.45 -3.64 1.09
CA LEU A 137 -1.54 -2.68 0.94
C LEU A 137 -1.26 -1.65 -0.16
N ASP A 138 -0.07 -1.04 -0.12
CA ASP A 138 0.29 0.02 -1.06
C ASP A 138 1.81 0.22 -1.08
N VAL A 139 2.28 1.06 -2.00
CA VAL A 139 3.64 1.60 -2.05
C VAL A 139 3.56 3.12 -2.03
N ALA A 140 4.42 3.72 -1.23
CA ALA A 140 4.65 5.15 -1.17
C ALA A 140 6.09 5.47 -1.57
N ARG A 141 6.35 6.70 -1.98
CA ARG A 141 7.72 7.22 -2.05
C ARG A 141 8.29 7.40 -0.64
N LEU A 142 9.61 7.50 -0.53
CA LEU A 142 10.34 7.82 0.70
C LEU A 142 10.15 9.30 1.09
N VAL A 143 8.89 9.72 1.24
CA VAL A 143 8.46 11.06 1.64
C VAL A 143 7.49 10.89 2.80
N PRO A 144 7.85 11.29 4.04
CA PRO A 144 7.06 11.07 5.24
C PRO A 144 5.58 11.44 5.11
N ALA A 145 5.29 12.63 4.58
CA ALA A 145 3.91 13.10 4.39
C ALA A 145 3.11 12.23 3.39
N GLU A 146 3.76 11.69 2.35
CA GLU A 146 3.11 10.80 1.38
C GLU A 146 2.78 9.45 2.03
N VAL A 147 3.73 8.88 2.78
CA VAL A 147 3.55 7.62 3.52
C VAL A 147 2.38 7.74 4.50
N VAL A 148 2.38 8.79 5.32
CA VAL A 148 1.34 9.02 6.34
C VAL A 148 -0.03 9.29 5.72
N ASN A 149 -0.10 10.02 4.61
CA ASN A 149 -1.36 10.23 3.90
C ASN A 149 -1.93 8.94 3.30
N LYS A 150 -1.09 8.08 2.70
CA LYS A 150 -1.50 6.75 2.22
C LYS A 150 -1.97 5.88 3.38
N LEU A 151 -1.19 5.85 4.46
CA LEU A 151 -1.52 5.09 5.66
C LEU A 151 -2.87 5.51 6.27
N ARG A 152 -3.16 6.82 6.31
CA ARG A 152 -4.44 7.36 6.78
C ARG A 152 -5.63 6.81 6.00
N LYS A 153 -5.58 6.91 4.67
CA LYS A 153 -6.65 6.41 3.79
C LYS A 153 -6.87 4.92 3.96
N ILE A 154 -5.77 4.16 4.04
CA ILE A 154 -5.81 2.72 4.30
C ILE A 154 -6.46 2.46 5.66
N HIS A 155 -6.02 3.15 6.71
CA HIS A 155 -6.55 2.99 8.05
C HIS A 155 -8.04 3.28 8.12
N GLU A 156 -8.48 4.44 7.61
CA GLU A 156 -9.89 4.82 7.55
C GLU A 156 -10.73 3.77 6.79
N SER A 157 -10.25 3.27 5.65
CA SER A 157 -10.96 2.25 4.86
C SER A 157 -11.09 0.90 5.58
N ILE A 158 -10.17 0.57 6.49
CA ILE A 158 -10.22 -0.66 7.29
C ILE A 158 -11.08 -0.46 8.53
N THR A 159 -10.84 0.62 9.28
CA THR A 159 -11.32 0.80 10.66
C THR A 159 -12.65 1.53 10.80
N GLN A 160 -12.95 2.48 9.90
CA GLN A 160 -14.18 3.29 10.00
C GLN A 160 -15.41 2.64 9.34
N ARG A 161 -15.31 1.37 8.92
CA ARG A 161 -16.44 0.63 8.35
C ARG A 161 -17.47 0.30 9.44
N PRO A 162 -18.79 0.36 9.12
CA PRO A 162 -19.83 -0.13 10.02
C PRO A 162 -19.67 -1.63 10.25
N PHE A 163 -19.92 -2.08 11.48
CA PHE A 163 -19.77 -3.48 11.86
C PHE A 163 -20.92 -3.93 12.75
N ASP A 164 -21.68 -4.89 12.22
CA ASP A 164 -22.69 -5.62 12.96
C ASP A 164 -22.07 -6.92 13.46
N SER A 165 -21.70 -6.94 14.75
CA SER A 165 -21.03 -8.08 15.37
C SER A 165 -21.86 -9.37 15.30
N LYS A 166 -23.18 -9.29 15.53
CA LYS A 166 -24.07 -10.45 15.53
C LYS A 166 -24.30 -10.96 14.11
N GLY A 167 -24.57 -10.06 13.17
CA GLY A 167 -24.72 -10.42 11.76
C GLY A 167 -23.43 -10.97 11.13
N PHE A 168 -22.27 -10.45 11.55
CA PHE A 168 -20.98 -10.98 11.14
C PHE A 168 -20.76 -12.41 11.63
N LEU A 169 -20.94 -12.66 12.94
CA LEU A 169 -20.77 -13.99 13.53
C LEU A 169 -21.76 -15.01 12.94
N SER A 170 -23.02 -14.62 12.75
CA SER A 170 -24.02 -15.45 12.08
C SER A 170 -23.58 -15.87 10.68
N LYS A 171 -23.06 -14.94 9.88
CA LYS A 171 -22.56 -15.26 8.54
C LYS A 171 -21.29 -16.09 8.54
N ILE A 172 -20.40 -15.92 9.53
CA ILE A 172 -19.25 -16.81 9.72
C ILE A 172 -19.73 -18.23 10.03
N TYR A 173 -20.74 -18.38 10.88
CA TYR A 173 -21.30 -19.69 11.21
C TYR A 173 -21.91 -20.37 9.97
N GLU A 174 -22.66 -19.63 9.15
CA GLU A 174 -23.17 -20.14 7.86
C GLU A 174 -22.04 -20.51 6.89
N ALA A 175 -21.01 -19.67 6.76
CA ALA A 175 -19.83 -19.94 5.94
C ALA A 175 -19.08 -21.18 6.39
N TYR A 176 -18.96 -21.38 7.70
CA TYR A 176 -18.37 -22.56 8.31
C TYR A 176 -19.16 -23.84 7.96
N LYS A 177 -20.48 -23.83 8.10
CA LYS A 177 -21.34 -24.97 7.71
C LYS A 177 -21.23 -25.29 6.22
N ALA A 178 -21.24 -24.27 5.36
CA ALA A 178 -21.06 -24.44 3.92
C ALA A 178 -19.69 -25.07 3.59
N SER A 179 -18.64 -24.62 4.28
CA SER A 179 -17.28 -25.17 4.14
C SER A 179 -17.19 -26.63 4.61
N LEU A 180 -17.82 -26.97 5.75
CA LEU A 180 -17.88 -28.36 6.23
C LEU A 180 -18.52 -29.27 5.19
N TYR A 181 -19.67 -28.86 4.65
CA TYR A 181 -20.38 -29.60 3.62
C TYR A 181 -19.50 -29.80 2.37
N ARG A 182 -18.85 -28.75 1.87
CA ARG A 182 -17.95 -28.81 0.71
C ARG A 182 -16.75 -29.73 0.94
N LEU A 183 -16.25 -29.81 2.18
CA LEU A 183 -15.10 -30.64 2.55
C LEU A 183 -15.49 -32.06 3.01
N GLY A 184 -16.78 -32.40 3.09
CA GLY A 184 -17.25 -33.69 3.61
C GLY A 184 -16.92 -33.91 5.09
N LYS A 185 -16.95 -32.84 5.89
CA LYS A 185 -16.62 -32.84 7.33
C LYS A 185 -17.89 -32.74 8.19
N GLU A 186 -17.77 -33.14 9.46
CA GLU A 186 -18.87 -33.11 10.42
C GLU A 186 -18.91 -31.82 11.24
N MET A 187 -20.05 -31.54 11.86
CA MET A 187 -20.22 -30.38 12.72
C MET A 187 -19.24 -30.45 13.91
N GLY A 188 -18.45 -29.39 14.11
CA GLY A 188 -17.42 -29.33 15.16
C GLY A 188 -16.00 -29.57 14.65
N ASP A 189 -15.83 -30.08 13.43
CA ASP A 189 -14.52 -30.25 12.81
C ASP A 189 -13.83 -28.91 12.52
N GLN A 190 -12.51 -28.93 12.48
CA GLN A 190 -11.71 -27.78 12.09
C GLN A 190 -11.78 -27.55 10.57
N VAL A 191 -12.04 -26.31 10.17
CA VAL A 191 -12.10 -25.89 8.77
C VAL A 191 -11.04 -24.82 8.52
N PRO A 192 -10.28 -24.89 7.41
CA PRO A 192 -9.30 -23.87 7.06
C PRO A 192 -9.95 -22.47 6.99
N ILE A 193 -9.27 -21.46 7.53
CA ILE A 193 -9.78 -20.10 7.59
C ILE A 193 -9.97 -19.49 6.18
N SER A 194 -9.18 -19.95 5.20
CA SER A 194 -9.28 -19.57 3.80
C SER A 194 -10.58 -20.07 3.16
N ASP A 195 -11.00 -21.29 3.47
CA ASP A 195 -12.28 -21.86 3.01
C ASP A 195 -13.46 -21.09 3.61
N VAL A 196 -13.42 -20.78 4.91
CA VAL A 196 -14.47 -19.98 5.56
C VAL A 196 -14.52 -18.57 5.00
N LEU A 197 -13.36 -17.93 4.73
CA LEU A 197 -13.32 -16.63 4.08
C LEU A 197 -13.99 -16.66 2.71
N LEU A 198 -13.71 -17.68 1.90
CA LEU A 198 -14.31 -17.82 0.57
C LEU A 198 -15.84 -17.88 0.66
N GLU A 199 -16.38 -18.78 1.49
CA GLU A 199 -17.83 -18.92 1.67
C GLU A 199 -18.45 -17.63 2.24
N TYR A 200 -17.80 -17.02 3.22
CA TYR A 200 -18.25 -15.75 3.81
C TYR A 200 -18.35 -14.65 2.76
N VAL A 201 -17.32 -14.50 1.91
CA VAL A 201 -17.29 -13.49 0.85
C VAL A 201 -18.45 -13.67 -0.11
N LEU A 202 -18.79 -14.90 -0.49
CA LEU A 202 -19.92 -15.22 -1.36
C LEU A 202 -21.26 -14.87 -0.70
N LEU A 203 -21.41 -15.16 0.59
CA LEU A 203 -22.63 -14.87 1.36
C LEU A 203 -22.94 -13.37 1.45
N ILE A 204 -21.92 -12.52 1.62
CA ILE A 204 -22.12 -11.07 1.80
C ILE A 204 -22.35 -10.29 0.49
N GLN A 205 -22.21 -10.93 -0.67
CA GLN A 205 -22.44 -10.27 -1.94
C GLN A 205 -23.90 -9.84 -2.10
N ASP A 206 -24.10 -8.75 -2.84
CA ASP A 206 -25.43 -8.19 -3.08
C ASP A 206 -26.22 -9.01 -4.12
N LYS A 207 -27.49 -8.63 -4.31
CA LYS A 207 -28.36 -9.28 -5.30
C LYS A 207 -27.80 -9.15 -6.73
N LYS A 208 -27.12 -8.04 -7.07
CA LYS A 208 -26.58 -7.81 -8.41
C LYS A 208 -25.50 -8.81 -8.75
N PHE A 209 -24.59 -9.08 -7.82
CA PHE A 209 -23.58 -10.12 -7.97
C PHE A 209 -24.19 -11.51 -8.09
N ARG A 210 -25.16 -11.84 -7.22
CA ARG A 210 -25.83 -13.15 -7.25
C ARG A 210 -26.54 -13.45 -8.57
N VAL A 211 -27.15 -12.43 -9.18
CA VAL A 211 -27.80 -12.55 -10.49
C VAL A 211 -26.78 -12.57 -11.63
N ASN A 212 -25.67 -11.84 -11.50
CA ASN A 212 -24.63 -11.76 -12.51
C ASN A 212 -23.23 -11.59 -11.85
N PRO A 213 -22.47 -12.68 -11.67
CA PRO A 213 -21.22 -12.70 -10.90
C PRO A 213 -20.03 -12.17 -11.70
N VAL A 214 -20.09 -10.90 -12.08
CA VAL A 214 -19.02 -10.18 -12.78
C VAL A 214 -18.28 -9.24 -11.84
N LYS A 215 -17.00 -8.95 -12.15
CA LYS A 215 -16.13 -8.09 -11.33
C LYS A 215 -16.75 -6.74 -10.95
N ARG A 216 -17.48 -6.09 -11.86
CA ARG A 216 -18.15 -4.79 -11.59
C ARG A 216 -19.28 -4.86 -10.56
N ASN A 217 -19.84 -6.05 -10.33
CA ASN A 217 -20.88 -6.29 -9.35
C ASN A 217 -20.32 -6.83 -8.02
N TYR A 218 -19.04 -7.19 -7.98
CA TYR A 218 -18.41 -7.75 -6.80
C TYR A 218 -18.16 -6.65 -5.76
N ARG A 219 -18.66 -6.86 -4.55
CA ARG A 219 -18.29 -6.07 -3.38
C ARG A 219 -16.97 -6.60 -2.83
N GLU A 220 -15.94 -5.77 -2.94
CA GLU A 220 -14.60 -6.12 -2.48
C GLU A 220 -14.57 -6.40 -0.98
N TYR A 221 -14.20 -7.63 -0.63
CA TYR A 221 -13.96 -8.06 0.73
C TYR A 221 -12.82 -9.08 0.76
N GLY A 222 -11.70 -8.69 1.37
CA GLY A 222 -10.47 -9.48 1.38
C GLY A 222 -10.00 -9.87 2.77
N ARG A 223 -8.83 -10.50 2.81
CA ARG A 223 -8.17 -11.02 4.02
C ARG A 223 -7.96 -9.96 5.10
N VAL A 224 -7.58 -8.75 4.70
CA VAL A 224 -7.38 -7.61 5.62
C VAL A 224 -8.67 -7.25 6.35
N PHE A 225 -9.79 -7.14 5.63
CA PHE A 225 -11.08 -6.81 6.24
C PHE A 225 -11.60 -7.94 7.11
N PHE A 226 -11.46 -9.19 6.66
CA PHE A 226 -11.86 -10.35 7.44
C PHE A 226 -11.07 -10.47 8.74
N SER A 227 -9.75 -10.29 8.66
CA SER A 227 -8.86 -10.26 9.83
C SER A 227 -9.26 -9.17 10.82
N TYR A 228 -9.46 -7.94 10.34
CA TYR A 228 -9.84 -6.83 11.21
C TYR A 228 -11.25 -7.03 11.83
N ASP A 229 -12.21 -7.55 11.06
CA ASP A 229 -13.56 -7.81 11.55
C ASP A 229 -13.56 -8.95 12.60
N LEU A 230 -12.70 -9.97 12.46
CA LEU A 230 -12.45 -10.98 13.51
C LEU A 230 -11.80 -10.39 14.77
N TYR A 231 -10.92 -9.39 14.63
CA TYR A 231 -10.35 -8.66 15.78
C TYR A 231 -11.40 -7.82 16.53
N ARG A 232 -12.35 -7.22 15.80
CA ARG A 232 -13.46 -6.45 16.38
C ARG A 232 -14.47 -7.33 17.10
N LEU A 233 -14.59 -8.60 16.72
CA LEU A 233 -15.53 -9.55 17.29
C LEU A 233 -15.15 -9.91 18.75
N LYS A 234 -15.80 -9.22 19.71
CA LYS A 234 -15.56 -9.41 21.14
C LYS A 234 -16.36 -10.57 21.73
N ASP A 235 -17.63 -10.71 21.32
CA ASP A 235 -18.46 -11.85 21.64
C ASP A 235 -18.42 -12.84 20.48
N ARG A 236 -18.15 -14.11 20.80
CA ARG A 236 -17.97 -15.20 19.84
C ARG A 236 -19.03 -16.27 19.98
N ILE A 237 -20.06 -16.04 20.79
CA ILE A 237 -21.14 -16.99 21.03
C ILE A 237 -22.37 -16.60 20.20
N ILE A 238 -22.91 -17.57 19.48
CA ILE A 238 -24.19 -17.47 18.76
C ILE A 238 -24.96 -18.77 18.95
N ASP A 239 -26.23 -18.71 19.39
CA ASP A 239 -27.10 -19.87 19.54
C ASP A 239 -26.44 -21.07 20.26
N ASN A 240 -25.84 -20.80 21.42
CA ASN A 240 -25.05 -21.73 22.24
C ASN A 240 -23.85 -22.36 21.53
N LYS A 241 -23.31 -21.70 20.50
CA LYS A 241 -22.12 -22.14 19.77
C LYS A 241 -21.07 -21.05 19.79
N GLU A 242 -19.88 -21.41 20.22
CA GLU A 242 -18.75 -20.50 20.29
C GLU A 242 -17.81 -20.71 19.10
N LEU A 243 -17.44 -19.62 18.44
CA LEU A 243 -16.38 -19.60 17.44
C LEU A 243 -15.01 -19.72 18.12
N ASP A 244 -14.34 -20.83 17.86
CA ASP A 244 -12.96 -21.07 18.28
C ASP A 244 -11.99 -20.88 17.12
N LEU A 245 -10.88 -20.17 17.38
CA LEU A 245 -9.85 -19.83 16.39
C LEU A 245 -8.59 -20.63 16.69
N ILE A 246 -8.16 -21.46 15.75
CA ILE A 246 -7.03 -22.37 15.93
C ILE A 246 -5.75 -21.71 15.44
N ILE A 247 -4.81 -21.52 16.36
CA ILE A 247 -3.49 -20.94 16.08
C ILE A 247 -2.76 -21.80 15.04
N ALA A 248 -2.19 -21.15 14.03
CA ALA A 248 -1.39 -21.78 12.99
C ALA A 248 -0.09 -22.34 13.57
N THR A 249 0.17 -23.62 13.32
CA THR A 249 1.46 -24.24 13.61
C THR A 249 2.46 -23.92 12.49
N ARG A 250 3.76 -24.20 12.71
CA ARG A 250 4.79 -24.02 11.67
C ARG A 250 4.48 -24.72 10.34
N ALA A 251 3.73 -25.82 10.37
CA ALA A 251 3.33 -26.54 9.16
C ALA A 251 2.36 -25.70 8.31
N TYR A 252 1.45 -24.97 8.96
CA TYR A 252 0.42 -24.15 8.30
C TYR A 252 0.89 -22.73 7.99
N THR A 253 2.03 -22.28 8.52
CA THR A 253 2.61 -20.98 8.15
C THR A 253 3.57 -21.05 6.96
N LYS A 254 3.57 -22.17 6.21
CA LYS A 254 4.43 -22.35 5.02
C LYS A 254 3.93 -21.55 3.82
N HIS A 255 2.62 -21.52 3.61
CA HIS A 255 2.02 -20.78 2.52
C HIS A 255 1.11 -19.67 3.06
N TRP A 256 1.25 -18.48 2.50
CA TRP A 256 0.56 -17.27 2.97
C TRP A 256 -0.97 -17.40 2.99
N TYR A 257 -1.54 -18.25 2.12
CA TYR A 257 -2.98 -18.48 2.01
C TYR A 257 -3.54 -19.50 3.02
N ASP A 258 -2.69 -20.29 3.70
CA ASP A 258 -3.12 -21.32 4.66
C ASP A 258 -3.46 -20.77 6.05
N PHE A 259 -3.11 -19.52 6.30
CA PHE A 259 -3.34 -18.86 7.58
C PHE A 259 -3.76 -17.41 7.38
N LEU A 260 -4.22 -16.77 8.44
CA LEU A 260 -4.59 -15.37 8.51
C LEU A 260 -4.01 -14.76 9.78
N TRP A 261 -3.28 -13.66 9.66
CA TRP A 261 -2.89 -12.89 10.83
C TRP A 261 -4.07 -12.07 11.32
N ILE A 262 -4.38 -12.14 12.61
CA ILE A 262 -5.44 -11.39 13.28
C ILE A 262 -4.80 -10.53 14.38
N PRO A 263 -5.03 -9.20 14.39
CA PRO A 263 -4.53 -8.34 15.45
C PRO A 263 -5.02 -8.81 16.84
N SER A 264 -4.17 -8.67 17.85
CA SER A 264 -4.56 -8.77 19.26
C SER A 264 -4.76 -7.39 19.88
N ASN A 265 -4.10 -6.37 19.34
CA ASN A 265 -4.22 -4.98 19.73
C ASN A 265 -3.86 -4.04 18.58
N GLU A 266 -3.99 -2.73 18.84
CA GLU A 266 -3.66 -1.69 17.87
C GLU A 266 -2.16 -1.40 17.78
N LYS A 267 -1.29 -2.11 18.51
CA LYS A 267 0.17 -1.92 18.47
C LYS A 267 0.87 -2.81 17.44
N GLY A 268 0.10 -3.54 16.63
CA GLY A 268 0.62 -4.41 15.58
C GLY A 268 1.04 -5.79 16.09
N GLU A 269 0.62 -6.15 17.30
CA GLU A 269 0.68 -7.52 17.78
C GLU A 269 -0.53 -8.32 17.27
N GLY A 270 -0.36 -9.62 17.12
CA GLY A 270 -1.44 -10.50 16.67
C GLY A 270 -1.02 -11.95 16.58
N ILE A 271 -1.98 -12.79 16.23
CA ILE A 271 -1.82 -14.23 16.15
C ILE A 271 -2.15 -14.72 14.74
N TYR A 272 -1.46 -15.78 14.31
CA TYR A 272 -1.77 -16.44 13.05
C TYR A 272 -2.80 -17.52 13.31
N ILE A 273 -3.93 -17.47 12.60
CA ILE A 273 -5.00 -18.45 12.68
C ILE A 273 -5.02 -19.25 11.39
N SER A 274 -5.04 -20.58 11.49
CA SER A 274 -5.10 -21.47 10.32
C SER A 274 -6.50 -22.03 10.10
N HIS A 275 -7.22 -22.31 11.19
CA HIS A 275 -8.52 -22.95 11.14
C HIS A 275 -9.50 -22.29 12.10
N VAL A 276 -10.78 -22.53 11.86
CA VAL A 276 -11.87 -22.19 12.76
C VAL A 276 -12.72 -23.43 13.03
N LYS A 277 -13.40 -23.45 14.17
CA LYS A 277 -14.46 -24.43 14.47
C LYS A 277 -15.52 -23.79 15.34
N PHE A 278 -16.69 -24.41 15.40
CA PHE A 278 -17.73 -24.03 16.37
C PHE A 278 -17.91 -25.16 17.38
N ARG A 279 -17.92 -24.82 18.66
CA ARG A 279 -18.18 -25.76 19.77
C ARG A 279 -19.47 -25.39 20.48
N GLU A 280 -20.19 -26.39 20.97
CA GLU A 280 -21.33 -26.11 21.85
C GLU A 280 -20.86 -25.60 23.21
N VAL A 281 -21.51 -24.54 23.68
CA VAL A 281 -21.32 -24.00 25.02
C VAL A 281 -22.41 -24.61 25.90
N LYS A 282 -22.01 -25.44 26.86
CA LYS A 282 -22.94 -25.90 27.90
C LYS A 282 -23.31 -24.69 28.76
N ALA A 283 -24.62 -24.45 28.90
CA ALA A 283 -25.17 -23.47 29.82
C ALA A 283 -24.85 -23.83 31.28
#